data_AF-A3XAJ0-F1
#
_entry.id   AF-A3XAJ0-F1
#
_cell.length_a   1.000
_cell.length_b   1.000
_cell.length_c   1.000
_cell.angle_alpha   90.00
_cell.angle_beta   90.00
_cell.angle_gamma   90.00
#
_symmetry.space_group_name_H-M   'P 1'
#
loop_
_entity.id
_entity.type
_entity.pdbx_description
1 polymer ?
#
loop_
_entity_poly.entity_id
_entity_poly.type
_entity_poly.pdbx_seq_one_letter_code
_entity_poly.pdbx_strand_id
1 'polypeptide(L)' 'MRTSFRTWVQDSDAASYDVAETALAHIIGGKVERAYARSDLLDRRRILMQKWADFVTGAEAKVVPLQRRK' A
#
# COMPACT_ATOMS: atom_id res chain seq x y z
N MET A 1 7.97 1.86 -9.03
CA MET A 1 6.73 1.66 -8.25
C MET A 1 6.93 1.79 -6.74
N ARG A 2 7.88 1.07 -6.11
CA ARG A 2 8.11 1.14 -4.65
C ARG A 2 8.49 2.54 -4.14
N THR A 3 9.40 3.23 -4.85
CA THR A 3 9.82 4.60 -4.51
C THR A 3 8.66 5.59 -4.62
N SER A 4 7.92 5.54 -5.74
CA SER A 4 6.75 6.42 -5.96
C SER A 4 5.70 6.27 -4.87
N PHE A 5 5.39 5.03 -4.47
CA PHE A 5 4.50 4.76 -3.35
C PHE A 5 5.04 5.35 -2.04
N ARG A 6 6.33 5.15 -1.74
CA ARG A 6 6.95 5.64 -0.50
C ARG A 6 6.97 7.17 -0.42
N THR A 7 7.33 7.84 -1.52
CA THR A 7 7.29 9.29 -1.63
C THR A 7 5.88 9.80 -1.42
N TRP A 8 4.88 9.18 -2.06
CA TRP A 8 3.48 9.57 -1.87
C TRP A 8 3.01 9.42 -0.42
N VAL A 9 3.37 8.32 0.27
CA VAL A 9 3.02 8.14 1.69
C VAL A 9 3.62 9.24 2.55
N GLN A 10 4.87 9.64 2.28
CA GLN A 10 5.56 10.72 3.01
C GLN A 10 4.94 12.08 2.73
N ASP A 11 4.69 12.41 1.47
CA ASP A 11 4.17 13.71 1.06
C ASP A 11 2.71 13.91 1.48
N SER A 12 1.92 12.83 1.54
CA SER A 12 0.49 12.87 1.85
C SER A 12 0.16 12.50 3.31
N ASP A 13 1.19 12.22 4.14
CA ASP A 13 1.06 11.69 5.49
C ASP A 13 0.04 10.53 5.58
N ALA A 14 0.09 9.62 4.60
CA ALA A 14 -0.97 8.64 4.37
C ALA A 14 -0.99 7.51 5.42
N ALA A 15 0.17 7.20 6.00
CA ALA A 15 0.38 6.21 7.05
C ALA A 15 1.78 6.36 7.66
N SER A 16 1.98 5.72 8.83
CA SER A 16 3.29 5.61 9.46
C SER A 16 4.27 4.74 8.68
N TYR A 17 5.57 4.94 8.92
CA TYR A 17 6.67 4.26 8.22
C TYR A 17 6.56 2.72 8.30
N ASP A 18 6.26 2.19 9.48
CA ASP A 18 6.08 0.76 9.72
C ASP A 18 4.95 0.15 8.88
N VAL A 19 3.81 0.84 8.74
CA VAL A 19 2.69 0.39 7.91
C VAL A 19 3.08 0.40 6.43
N ALA A 20 3.76 1.46 5.97
CA ALA A 20 4.17 1.62 4.57
C ALA A 20 5.19 0.55 4.14
N GLU A 21 6.20 0.29 4.97
CA GLU A 21 7.20 -0.73 4.71
C GLU A 21 6.62 -2.15 4.81
N THR A 22 5.71 -2.40 5.75
CA THR A 22 5.01 -3.68 5.86
C THR A 22 4.07 -3.90 4.67
N ALA A 23 3.44 -2.85 4.13
CA ALA A 23 2.64 -2.93 2.90
C ALA A 23 3.49 -3.33 1.67
N LEU A 24 4.76 -2.89 1.63
CA LEU A 24 5.75 -3.32 0.64
C LEU A 24 6.33 -4.72 0.90
N ALA A 25 5.88 -5.41 1.94
CA ALA A 25 6.44 -6.68 2.42
C ALA A 25 7.94 -6.59 2.79
N HIS A 26 8.41 -5.41 3.20
CA HIS A 26 9.73 -5.27 3.77
C HIS A 26 9.75 -5.77 5.21
N ILE A 27 10.88 -6.37 5.58
CA ILE A 27 11.16 -6.74 6.96
C ILE A 27 11.76 -5.52 7.66
N ILE A 28 11.13 -5.11 8.75
CA ILE A 28 11.52 -3.94 9.54
C ILE A 28 11.82 -4.42 10.96
N GLY A 29 12.81 -3.79 11.59
CA GLY A 29 13.20 -4.09 12.96
C GLY A 29 14.08 -5.34 13.10
N GLY A 30 14.76 -5.41 14.24
CA GLY A 30 15.65 -6.50 14.62
C GLY A 30 14.90 -7.81 14.92
N LYS A 31 15.64 -8.89 15.15
CA LYS A 31 15.07 -10.20 15.52
C LYS A 31 14.19 -10.12 16.79
N VAL A 32 14.58 -9.28 17.75
CA VAL A 32 13.87 -9.10 19.02
C VAL A 32 12.57 -8.32 18.82
N GLU A 33 12.62 -7.18 18.14
CA GLU A 33 11.44 -6.34 17.87
C GLU A 33 10.36 -7.12 17.10
N ARG A 34 10.77 -7.95 16.12
CA ARG A 34 9.84 -8.82 15.38
C ARG A 34 9.22 -9.93 16.22
N ALA A 35 9.93 -10.43 17.23
CA ALA A 35 9.38 -11.42 18.15
C ALA A 35 8.29 -10.81 19.06
N TYR A 36 8.36 -9.49 19.31
CA TYR A 36 7.37 -8.75 20.09
C TYR A 36 6.30 -8.05 19.23
N ALA A 37 6.52 -7.89 17.93
CA ALA A 37 5.55 -7.34 16.99
C ALA A 37 4.35 -8.30 16.84
N ARG A 38 3.30 -8.05 17.63
CA ARG A 38 2.08 -8.88 17.65
C ARG A 38 1.11 -8.61 16.50
N SER A 39 1.36 -7.58 15.69
CA SER A 39 0.46 -7.19 14.60
C SER A 39 1.24 -6.99 13.31
N ASP A 40 0.72 -7.59 12.25
CA ASP A 40 1.14 -7.42 10.85
C ASP A 40 0.48 -6.21 10.17
N LEU A 41 -0.27 -5.42 10.96
CA LEU A 41 -0.93 -4.18 10.57
C LEU A 41 -1.87 -4.35 9.36
N LEU A 42 -2.46 -5.53 9.17
CA LEU A 42 -3.25 -5.86 7.98
C LEU A 42 -4.37 -4.86 7.68
N ASP A 43 -5.14 -4.43 8.69
CA ASP A 43 -6.23 -3.49 8.47
C ASP A 43 -5.73 -2.12 8.01
N ARG A 44 -4.65 -1.62 8.64
CA ARG A 44 -4.01 -0.36 8.24
C ARG A 44 -3.41 -0.45 6.83
N ARG A 45 -2.79 -1.58 6.50
CA ARG A 45 -2.25 -1.86 5.17
C ARG A 45 -3.37 -1.89 4.12
N ARG A 46 -4.51 -2.52 4.42
CA ARG A 46 -5.67 -2.56 3.51
C ARG A 46 -6.16 -1.15 3.19
N ILE A 47 -6.35 -0.32 4.21
CA ILE A 47 -6.81 1.07 4.04
C ILE A 47 -5.77 1.87 3.23
N LEU A 48 -4.48 1.73 3.54
CA LEU A 48 -3.41 2.42 2.82
C LEU A 48 -3.35 2.04 1.34
N MET A 49 -3.45 0.74 1.03
CA MET A 49 -3.45 0.25 -0.34
C MET A 49 -4.69 0.70 -1.12
N GLN A 50 -5.85 0.82 -0.47
CA GLN A 50 -7.04 1.37 -1.10
C GLN A 50 -6.83 2.85 -1.47
N LYS A 51 -6.36 3.67 -0.51
CA LYS A 51 -6.05 5.09 -0.78
C LYS A 51 -5.03 5.27 -1.91
N TRP A 52 -4.01 4.40 -1.95
CA TRP A 52 -3.02 4.42 -3.01
C TRP A 52 -3.64 4.06 -4.36
N ALA A 53 -4.49 3.03 -4.40
CA ALA A 53 -5.21 2.64 -5.61
C ALA A 53 -6.06 3.81 -6.13
N ASP A 54 -6.86 4.43 -5.26
CA ASP A 54 -7.72 5.57 -5.61
C ASP A 54 -6.91 6.74 -6.17
N PHE A 55 -5.73 7.01 -5.60
CA PHE A 55 -4.80 8.05 -6.06
C PHE A 55 -4.25 7.76 -7.47
N VAL A 56 -3.74 6.55 -7.72
CA VAL A 56 -3.10 6.23 -9.02
C VAL A 56 -4.09 5.94 -10.14
N THR A 57 -5.31 5.52 -9.81
CA THR A 57 -6.35 5.27 -10.82
C THR A 57 -7.23 6.48 -11.07
N GLY A 58 -7.08 7.55 -10.29
CA GLY A 58 -7.77 8.83 -10.50
C GLY A 58 -9.29 8.68 -10.59
N ALA A 59 -9.92 8.10 -9.56
CA ALA A 59 -11.38 8.07 -9.29
C ALA A 59 -12.41 7.77 -10.41
N GLU A 60 -12.01 7.47 -11.66
CA GLU A 60 -12.91 7.03 -12.73
C GLU A 60 -12.22 5.97 -13.59
N ALA A 61 -12.49 4.69 -13.29
CA ALA A 61 -12.15 3.61 -14.19
C ALA A 61 -13.12 3.63 -15.39
N LYS A 62 -12.63 4.03 -16.57
CA LYS A 62 -13.40 3.87 -17.82
C LYS A 62 -13.46 2.37 -18.16
N VAL A 63 -14.47 1.67 -17.66
CA VAL A 63 -14.69 0.25 -17.92
C VAL A 63 -15.00 0.08 -19.41
N VAL A 64 -14.00 -0.37 -20.18
CA VAL A 64 -14.17 -0.65 -21.62
C VAL A 64 -14.52 -2.13 -21.79
N PRO A 65 -15.65 -2.47 -22.43
CA PRO A 65 -15.99 -3.85 -22.72
C PRO A 65 -15.01 -4.45 -23.74
N LEU A 66 -14.39 -5.57 -23.38
CA LEU A 66 -13.56 -6.36 -24.30
C LEU A 66 -14.46 -6.98 -25.37
N GLN A 67 -14.40 -6.45 -26.60
CA GLN A 67 -15.13 -7.06 -27.72
C GLN A 67 -14.58 -8.46 -28.00
N ARG A 68 -15.45 -9.47 -27.86
CA ARG A 68 -15.18 -10.82 -28.36
C ARG A 68 -15.06 -10.76 -29.88
N ARG A 69 -13.85 -10.96 -30.40
CA ARG A 69 -13.63 -11.29 -31.81
C ARG A 69 -14.19 -12.69 -32.07
N LYS A 70 -15.03 -12.81 -33.10
CA LYS A 70 -15.48 -14.09 -33.67
C LYS A 70 -14.33 -14.81 -34.36
#